data_AF-A0A7N0VB57-F1
#
_entry.id   AF-A0A7N0VB57-F1
#
_cell.length_a   1.000
_cell.length_b   1.000
_cell.length_c   1.000
_cell.angle_alpha   90.00
_cell.angle_beta   90.00
_cell.angle_gamma   90.00
#
_symmetry.space_group_name_H-M   'P 1'
#
loop_
_entity.id
_entity.type
_entity.pdbx_description
1 polymer ?
#
loop_
_entity_poly.entity_id
_entity_poly.type
_entity_poly.pdbx_seq_one_letter_code
_entity_poly.pdbx_strand_id
1 'polypeptide(L)'
;MFLLVIMNCKQLFNTYRSFASDEEREGISRTLQETEEWLYEDGDDETENAYASKLQDLKMMVDPIENRYKDEEARAQATRELLNTIVEYRMHADSLPSVDKEPIIRECNKAELWLRERTQQQDSLPKNTDPVLWSNEIRHVKHNLEKICNQIVKGRASVQGQDGKLGDTSSHL
;
A
#
# COMPACT_ATOMS: atom_id res chain seq x y z
N MET A 1 -31.58 -10.60 10.83
CA MET A 1 -30.23 -10.01 10.69
C MET A 1 -29.40 -10.74 9.62
N PHE A 2 -29.38 -12.08 9.60
CA PHE A 2 -28.65 -12.87 8.59
C PHE A 2 -29.11 -12.71 7.13
N LEU A 3 -30.42 -12.69 6.85
CA LEU A 3 -30.93 -12.41 5.49
C LEU A 3 -30.54 -11.02 4.97
N LEU A 4 -30.38 -10.04 5.88
CA LEU A 4 -29.91 -8.70 5.54
C LEU A 4 -28.43 -8.73 5.14
N VAL A 5 -27.61 -9.59 5.77
CA VAL A 5 -26.20 -9.82 5.41
C VAL A 5 -26.10 -10.49 4.03
N ILE A 6 -26.92 -11.51 3.74
CA ILE A 6 -26.94 -12.17 2.43
C ILE A 6 -27.38 -11.20 1.33
N MET A 7 -28.42 -10.39 1.56
CA MET A 7 -28.83 -9.34 0.62
C MET A 7 -27.75 -8.26 0.45
N ASN A 8 -27.03 -7.90 1.50
CA ASN A 8 -25.92 -6.95 1.42
C ASN A 8 -24.75 -7.53 0.61
N CYS A 9 -24.41 -8.81 0.78
CA CYS A 9 -23.41 -9.51 -0.03
C CYS A 9 -23.79 -9.52 -1.53
N LYS A 10 -25.07 -9.76 -1.85
CA LYS A 10 -25.58 -9.68 -3.23
C LYS A 10 -25.45 -8.26 -3.82
N GLN A 11 -25.60 -7.20 -3.02
CA GLN A 11 -25.39 -5.82 -3.46
C GLN A 11 -23.90 -5.44 -3.60
N LEU A 12 -23.05 -5.89 -2.66
CA LEU A 12 -21.58 -5.72 -2.70
C LEU A 12 -20.99 -6.28 -3.99
N PHE A 13 -21.58 -7.35 -4.52
CA PHE A 13 -21.18 -7.95 -5.78
C PHE A 13 -21.30 -7.05 -7.00
N ASN A 14 -22.27 -6.13 -7.02
CA ASN A 14 -22.37 -5.17 -8.11
C ASN A 14 -21.24 -4.14 -8.04
N THR A 15 -20.87 -3.70 -6.83
CA THR A 15 -19.75 -2.77 -6.60
C THR A 15 -18.41 -3.41 -6.96
N TYR A 16 -18.23 -4.68 -6.63
CA TYR A 16 -16.96 -5.39 -6.80
C TYR A 16 -16.84 -6.16 -8.13
N ARG A 17 -17.80 -6.00 -9.04
CA ARG A 17 -17.94 -6.82 -10.24
C ARG A 17 -16.67 -6.87 -11.11
N SER A 18 -15.92 -5.78 -11.20
CA SER A 18 -14.68 -5.72 -11.99
C SER A 18 -13.44 -6.24 -11.26
N PHE A 19 -13.55 -6.51 -9.96
CA PHE A 19 -12.46 -6.96 -9.08
C PHE A 19 -12.57 -8.45 -8.72
N ALA A 20 -13.64 -9.11 -9.15
CA ALA A 20 -13.89 -10.53 -8.93
C ALA A 20 -13.82 -11.30 -10.26
N SER A 21 -13.14 -12.45 -10.28
CA SER A 21 -13.15 -13.37 -11.42
C SER A 21 -14.51 -14.06 -11.53
N ASP A 22 -14.82 -14.65 -12.68
CA ASP A 22 -16.09 -15.39 -12.82
C ASP A 22 -16.13 -16.60 -11.87
N GLU A 23 -15.00 -17.26 -11.65
CA GLU A 23 -14.89 -18.37 -10.68
C GLU A 23 -15.12 -17.92 -9.23
N GLU A 24 -14.52 -16.79 -8.82
CA GLU A 24 -14.75 -16.20 -7.50
C GLU A 24 -16.23 -15.81 -7.33
N ARG A 25 -16.82 -15.27 -8.40
CA ARG A 25 -18.22 -14.84 -8.43
C ARG A 25 -19.18 -16.01 -8.26
N GLU A 26 -18.98 -17.07 -9.03
CA GLU A 26 -19.75 -18.30 -8.96
C GLU A 26 -19.56 -19.02 -7.62
N GLY A 27 -18.32 -19.06 -7.12
CA GLY A 27 -17.99 -19.65 -5.82
C GLY A 27 -18.74 -18.98 -4.68
N ILE A 28 -18.69 -17.66 -4.59
CA ILE A 28 -19.40 -16.92 -3.53
C ILE A 28 -20.91 -17.05 -3.69
N SER A 29 -21.43 -17.02 -4.92
CA SER A 29 -22.87 -17.20 -5.17
C SER A 29 -23.36 -18.56 -4.67
N ARG A 30 -22.58 -19.63 -4.92
CA ARG A 30 -22.89 -20.98 -4.44
C ARG A 30 -22.84 -21.04 -2.91
N THR A 31 -21.77 -20.54 -2.27
CA THR A 31 -21.66 -20.53 -0.81
C THR A 31 -22.79 -19.72 -0.15
N LEU A 32 -23.21 -18.61 -0.75
CA LEU A 32 -24.35 -17.82 -0.26
C LEU A 32 -25.66 -18.61 -0.34
N GLN A 33 -25.89 -19.34 -1.44
CA GLN A 33 -27.07 -20.19 -1.60
C GLN A 33 -27.07 -21.33 -0.58
N GLU A 34 -25.96 -22.05 -0.43
CA GLU A 34 -25.82 -23.14 0.56
C GLU A 34 -26.00 -22.62 2.00
N THR A 35 -25.53 -21.40 2.28
CA THR A 35 -25.74 -20.76 3.59
C THR A 35 -27.20 -20.35 3.78
N GLU A 36 -27.87 -19.87 2.74
CA GLU A 36 -29.31 -19.52 2.76
C GLU A 36 -30.15 -20.78 2.99
N GLU A 37 -29.90 -21.87 2.28
CA GLU A 37 -30.56 -23.16 2.45
C GLU A 37 -30.35 -23.72 3.87
N TRP A 38 -29.11 -23.72 4.38
CA TRP A 38 -28.81 -24.15 5.75
C TRP A 38 -29.57 -23.33 6.80
N LEU A 39 -29.71 -22.01 6.60
CA LEU A 39 -30.48 -21.16 7.52
C LEU A 39 -31.98 -21.49 7.55
N TYR A 40 -32.54 -21.96 6.42
CA TYR A 40 -33.94 -22.35 6.33
C TYR A 40 -34.21 -23.76 6.87
N GLU A 41 -33.22 -24.66 6.87
CA GLU A 41 -33.35 -26.05 7.30
C GLU A 41 -32.93 -26.26 8.76
N ASP A 42 -31.66 -26.00 9.08
CA ASP A 42 -31.03 -26.35 10.36
C ASP A 42 -30.70 -25.12 11.23
N GLY A 43 -30.74 -23.92 10.66
CA GLY A 43 -30.21 -22.72 11.28
C GLY A 43 -30.82 -22.35 12.63
N ASP A 44 -32.15 -22.46 12.80
CA ASP A 44 -32.85 -21.93 13.98
C ASP A 44 -32.42 -22.60 15.31
N ASP A 45 -31.95 -23.85 15.27
CA ASP A 45 -31.51 -24.62 16.45
C ASP A 45 -29.97 -24.71 16.58
N GLU A 46 -29.23 -24.05 15.69
CA GLU A 46 -27.77 -24.17 15.61
C GLU A 46 -27.00 -23.23 16.53
N THR A 47 -25.74 -23.60 16.79
CA THR A 47 -24.88 -22.87 17.72
C THR A 47 -24.30 -21.58 17.12
N GLU A 48 -24.05 -20.56 17.94
CA GLU A 48 -23.38 -19.32 17.51
C GLU A 48 -22.06 -19.58 16.75
N ASN A 49 -21.33 -20.63 17.14
CA ASN A 49 -20.10 -21.03 16.45
C ASN A 49 -20.34 -21.53 15.03
N ALA A 50 -21.42 -22.28 14.78
CA ALA A 50 -21.79 -22.74 13.44
C ALA A 50 -22.09 -21.53 12.53
N TYR A 51 -22.83 -20.56 13.05
CA TYR A 51 -23.08 -19.28 12.38
C TYR A 51 -21.81 -18.49 12.09
N ALA A 52 -20.92 -18.37 13.08
CA ALA A 52 -19.64 -17.68 12.93
C ALA A 52 -18.76 -18.34 11.85
N SER A 53 -18.76 -19.67 11.77
CA SER A 53 -18.02 -20.42 10.75
C SER A 53 -18.53 -20.09 9.34
N LYS A 54 -19.85 -20.12 9.10
CA LYS A 54 -20.44 -19.79 7.80
C LYS A 54 -20.09 -18.36 7.36
N LEU A 55 -20.12 -17.40 8.30
CA LEU A 55 -19.72 -16.03 8.04
C LEU A 55 -18.22 -15.91 7.74
N GLN A 56 -17.39 -16.68 8.43
CA GLN A 56 -15.94 -16.67 8.21
C GLN A 56 -15.60 -17.21 6.82
N ASP A 57 -16.25 -18.28 6.37
CA ASP A 57 -16.06 -18.86 5.04
C ASP A 57 -16.39 -17.82 3.95
N LEU A 58 -17.52 -17.14 4.09
CA LEU A 58 -17.91 -16.05 3.17
C LEU A 58 -16.90 -14.90 3.18
N LYS A 59 -16.43 -14.47 4.36
CA LYS A 59 -15.41 -13.41 4.49
C LYS A 59 -14.12 -13.79 3.79
N MET A 60 -13.63 -15.01 3.98
CA MET A 60 -12.39 -15.47 3.34
C MET A 60 -12.44 -15.39 1.81
N MET A 61 -13.63 -15.55 1.21
CA MET A 61 -13.80 -15.42 -0.24
C MET A 61 -13.96 -13.96 -0.68
N VAL A 62 -14.62 -13.11 0.13
CA VAL A 62 -14.91 -11.71 -0.22
C VAL A 62 -13.74 -10.77 0.08
N ASP A 63 -12.97 -11.04 1.14
CA ASP A 63 -11.88 -10.17 1.61
C ASP A 63 -10.83 -9.91 0.52
N PRO A 64 -10.35 -10.89 -0.27
CA PRO A 64 -9.41 -10.63 -1.36
C PRO A 64 -9.97 -9.64 -2.40
N ILE A 65 -11.23 -9.82 -2.78
CA ILE A 65 -11.91 -8.96 -3.76
C ILE A 65 -12.06 -7.53 -3.22
N GLU A 66 -12.51 -7.41 -1.97
CA GLU A 66 -12.64 -6.12 -1.32
C GLU A 66 -11.28 -5.42 -1.18
N ASN A 67 -10.22 -6.18 -0.87
CA ASN A 67 -8.86 -5.65 -0.81
C ASN A 67 -8.39 -5.13 -2.16
N ARG A 68 -8.64 -5.84 -3.27
CA ARG A 68 -8.33 -5.35 -4.63
C ARG A 68 -9.08 -4.06 -4.95
N TYR A 69 -10.37 -3.99 -4.61
CA TYR A 69 -11.20 -2.81 -4.80
C TYR A 69 -10.67 -1.60 -4.02
N LYS A 70 -10.42 -1.77 -2.72
CA LYS A 70 -9.91 -0.71 -1.84
C LYS A 70 -8.50 -0.27 -2.25
N ASP A 71 -7.66 -1.19 -2.71
CA ASP A 71 -6.29 -0.87 -3.07
C ASP A 71 -6.20 -0.02 -4.34
N GLU A 72 -7.18 -0.05 -5.26
CA GLU A 72 -7.12 0.77 -6.48
C GLU A 72 -6.97 2.26 -6.17
N GLU A 73 -7.84 2.83 -5.33
CA GLU A 73 -7.72 4.25 -4.92
C GLU A 73 -6.52 4.47 -4.00
N ALA A 74 -6.28 3.56 -3.05
CA ALA A 74 -5.14 3.67 -2.14
C ALA A 74 -3.79 3.68 -2.87
N ARG A 75 -3.68 2.93 -3.97
CA ARG A 75 -2.51 2.87 -4.84
C ARG A 75 -2.35 4.15 -5.65
N ALA A 76 -3.44 4.68 -6.20
CA ALA A 76 -3.41 5.97 -6.89
C ALA A 76 -2.94 7.08 -5.93
N GLN A 77 -3.44 7.09 -4.70
CA GLN A 77 -3.01 8.04 -3.67
C GLN A 77 -1.54 7.87 -3.27
N ALA A 78 -1.11 6.64 -2.97
CA ALA A 78 0.28 6.36 -2.61
C ALA A 78 1.26 6.73 -3.73
N THR A 79 0.86 6.53 -4.99
CA THR A 79 1.63 6.94 -6.18
C THR A 79 1.83 8.45 -6.22
N ARG A 80 0.74 9.23 -6.07
CA ARG A 80 0.80 10.69 -6.02
C ARG A 80 1.73 11.18 -4.92
N GLU A 81 1.62 10.59 -3.72
CA GLU A 81 2.46 10.94 -2.59
C GLU A 81 3.94 10.66 -2.82
N LEU A 82 4.28 9.47 -3.35
CA LEU A 82 5.67 9.14 -3.66
C LEU A 82 6.26 10.10 -4.70
N LEU A 83 5.51 10.42 -5.77
CA LEU A 83 5.95 11.38 -6.79
C LEU A 83 6.15 12.79 -6.21
N ASN A 84 5.25 13.25 -5.36
CA ASN A 84 5.41 14.54 -4.67
C ASN A 84 6.68 14.55 -3.80
N THR A 85 6.90 13.51 -3.00
CA THR A 85 8.13 13.37 -2.19
C THR A 85 9.40 13.36 -3.04
N ILE A 86 9.38 12.71 -4.21
CA ILE A 86 10.50 12.74 -5.16
C ILE A 86 10.78 14.16 -5.65
N VAL A 87 9.75 14.92 -6.01
CA VAL A 87 9.89 16.32 -6.45
C VAL A 87 10.46 17.19 -5.33
N GLU A 88 9.92 17.07 -4.12
CA GLU A 88 10.39 17.80 -2.93
C GLU A 88 11.88 17.56 -2.66
N TYR A 89 12.33 16.31 -2.69
CA TYR A 89 13.74 16.00 -2.46
C TYR A 89 14.66 16.47 -3.58
N ARG A 90 14.21 16.42 -4.85
CA ARG A 90 14.97 16.99 -5.98
C ARG A 90 15.13 18.50 -5.83
N MET A 91 14.06 19.21 -5.49
CA MET A 91 14.10 20.65 -5.24
C MET A 91 15.02 21.01 -4.07
N HIS A 92 14.95 20.26 -2.96
CA HIS A 92 15.89 20.46 -1.86
C HIS A 92 17.34 20.19 -2.29
N ALA A 93 17.59 19.12 -3.05
CA ALA A 93 18.93 18.76 -3.51
C ALA A 93 19.57 19.82 -4.41
N ASP A 94 18.79 20.60 -5.16
CA ASP A 94 19.29 21.71 -5.97
C ASP A 94 19.91 22.85 -5.14
N SER A 95 19.51 22.97 -3.88
CA SER A 95 20.10 23.94 -2.93
C SER A 95 21.32 23.41 -2.19
N LEU A 96 21.63 22.11 -2.32
CA LEU A 96 22.75 21.46 -1.64
C LEU A 96 24.00 21.45 -2.54
N PRO A 97 25.19 21.33 -1.95
CA PRO A 97 26.40 21.02 -2.72
C PRO A 97 26.21 19.73 -3.55
N SER A 98 26.97 19.59 -4.64
CA SER A 98 27.40 18.27 -5.17
C SER A 98 27.97 17.45 -4.00
N VAL A 99 28.33 16.19 -4.04
CA VAL A 99 28.53 15.35 -2.82
C VAL A 99 27.23 15.00 -2.08
N ASP A 100 26.39 15.97 -1.69
CA ASP A 100 25.12 15.72 -1.00
C ASP A 100 23.94 15.58 -1.98
N LYS A 101 24.00 16.35 -3.08
CA LYS A 101 23.00 16.34 -4.15
C LYS A 101 22.94 14.99 -4.87
N GLU A 102 24.07 14.45 -5.32
CA GLU A 102 24.08 13.26 -6.19
C GLU A 102 23.50 12.01 -5.52
N PRO A 103 23.77 11.71 -4.23
CA PRO A 103 23.10 10.62 -3.53
C PRO A 103 21.58 10.79 -3.45
N ILE A 104 21.08 12.00 -3.18
CA ILE A 104 19.62 12.26 -3.13
C ILE A 104 18.99 12.06 -4.51
N ILE A 105 19.60 12.62 -5.56
CA ILE A 105 19.13 12.46 -6.94
C ILE A 105 19.13 10.98 -7.35
N ARG A 106 20.16 10.21 -6.97
CA ARG A 106 20.25 8.78 -7.25
C ARG A 106 19.09 7.99 -6.64
N GLU A 107 18.79 8.22 -5.36
CA GLU A 107 17.68 7.53 -4.69
C GLU A 107 16.32 7.95 -5.25
N CYS A 108 16.15 9.23 -5.59
CA CYS A 108 14.94 9.70 -6.29
C CYS A 108 14.74 8.99 -7.64
N ASN A 109 15.80 8.89 -8.45
CA ASN A 109 15.75 8.21 -9.75
C ASN A 109 15.44 6.71 -9.61
N LYS A 110 15.99 6.06 -8.58
CA LYS A 110 15.74 4.65 -8.28
C LYS A 110 14.27 4.42 -7.89
N ALA A 111 13.72 5.27 -7.03
CA ALA A 111 12.31 5.19 -6.61
C ALA A 111 11.35 5.43 -7.79
N GLU A 112 11.63 6.45 -8.62
CA GLU A 112 10.83 6.75 -9.81
C GLU A 112 10.87 5.62 -10.85
N LEU A 113 12.07 5.06 -11.11
CA LEU A 113 12.22 3.94 -12.02
C LEU A 113 11.43 2.71 -11.55
N TRP A 114 11.59 2.35 -10.26
CA TRP A 114 10.85 1.25 -9.66
C TRP A 114 9.34 1.45 -9.78
N LEU A 115 8.84 2.65 -9.45
CA LEU A 115 7.41 2.96 -9.53
C LEU A 115 6.90 2.80 -10.97
N ARG A 116 7.62 3.37 -11.95
CA ARG A 116 7.25 3.28 -13.37
C ARG A 116 7.19 1.84 -13.87
N GLU A 117 8.18 1.02 -13.55
CA GLU A 117 8.24 -0.39 -13.96
C GLU A 117 7.10 -1.20 -13.34
N ARG A 118 6.84 -1.00 -12.04
CA ARG A 118 5.77 -1.71 -11.32
C ARG A 118 4.39 -1.25 -11.78
N THR A 119 4.20 0.04 -12.07
CA THR A 119 2.95 0.56 -12.65
C THR A 119 2.69 -0.07 -14.02
N GLN A 120 3.71 -0.15 -14.89
CA GLN A 120 3.55 -0.78 -16.20
C GLN A 120 3.15 -2.27 -16.08
N GLN A 121 3.73 -3.00 -15.12
CA GLN A 121 3.33 -4.37 -14.83
C GLN A 121 1.87 -4.43 -14.36
N GLN A 122 1.48 -3.55 -13.43
CA GLN A 122 0.12 -3.49 -12.91
C GLN A 122 -0.92 -3.15 -14.00
N ASP A 123 -0.61 -2.22 -14.89
CA ASP A 123 -1.51 -1.77 -15.97
C ASP A 123 -1.73 -2.87 -17.02
N SER A 124 -0.84 -3.86 -17.10
CA SER A 124 -0.98 -5.02 -17.97
C SER A 124 -1.89 -6.11 -17.42
N LEU A 125 -2.29 -6.02 -16.16
CA LEU A 125 -3.08 -7.05 -15.47
C LEU A 125 -4.57 -6.70 -15.39
N PRO A 126 -5.45 -7.70 -15.46
CA PRO A 126 -6.87 -7.53 -15.17
C PRO A 126 -7.12 -7.06 -13.73
N LYS A 127 -8.16 -6.25 -13.52
CA LYS A 127 -8.56 -5.73 -12.19
C LYS A 127 -8.98 -6.82 -11.19
N ASN A 128 -9.37 -7.99 -11.69
CA ASN A 128 -9.81 -9.14 -10.90
C ASN A 128 -8.68 -10.11 -10.54
N THR A 129 -7.44 -9.70 -10.73
CA THR A 129 -6.27 -10.44 -10.27
C THR A 129 -5.59 -9.67 -9.15
N ASP A 130 -4.88 -10.39 -8.28
CA ASP A 130 -4.15 -9.75 -7.20
C ASP A 130 -3.13 -8.74 -7.78
N PRO A 131 -3.14 -7.48 -7.30
CA PRO A 131 -2.18 -6.48 -7.70
C PRO A 131 -0.74 -6.98 -7.56
N VAL A 132 0.09 -6.66 -8.55
CA VAL A 132 1.55 -6.82 -8.46
C VAL A 132 2.21 -5.63 -7.81
N LEU A 133 1.49 -4.51 -7.73
CA LEU A 133 1.90 -3.29 -7.06
C LEU A 133 0.83 -2.92 -6.04
N TRP A 134 1.09 -3.16 -4.76
CA TRP A 134 0.18 -2.78 -3.70
C TRP A 134 0.49 -1.39 -3.13
N SER A 135 -0.52 -0.70 -2.62
CA SER A 135 -0.35 0.62 -1.99
C SER A 135 0.61 0.61 -0.80
N ASN A 136 0.70 -0.50 -0.05
CA ASN A 136 1.63 -0.66 1.08
C ASN A 136 3.10 -0.72 0.62
N GLU A 137 3.37 -1.34 -0.53
CA GLU A 137 4.71 -1.38 -1.13
C GLU A 137 5.16 0.02 -1.54
N ILE A 138 4.27 0.79 -2.20
CA ILE A 138 4.56 2.18 -2.58
C ILE A 138 4.85 3.02 -1.34
N ARG A 139 4.03 2.90 -0.29
CA ARG A 139 4.25 3.58 0.99
C ARG A 139 5.58 3.18 1.64
N HIS A 140 5.96 1.91 1.54
CA HIS A 140 7.26 1.44 2.04
C HIS A 140 8.43 2.06 1.26
N VAL A 141 8.35 2.14 -0.06
CA VAL A 141 9.35 2.80 -0.91
C VAL A 141 9.46 4.29 -0.56
N LYS A 142 8.33 4.99 -0.42
CA LYS A 142 8.28 6.38 0.04
C LYS A 142 9.00 6.56 1.39
N HIS A 143 8.66 5.73 2.37
CA HIS A 143 9.28 5.80 3.69
C HIS A 143 10.80 5.56 3.65
N ASN A 144 11.26 4.60 2.83
CA ASN A 144 12.68 4.34 2.65
C ASN A 144 13.41 5.52 1.99
N LEU A 145 12.81 6.14 0.96
CA LEU A 145 13.33 7.35 0.32
C LEU A 145 13.49 8.48 1.35
N GLU A 146 12.43 8.78 2.11
CA GLU A 146 12.44 9.80 3.15
C GLU A 146 13.54 9.54 4.18
N LYS A 147 13.66 8.30 4.65
CA LYS A 147 14.67 7.89 5.63
C LYS A 147 16.09 8.14 5.11
N ILE A 148 16.40 7.70 3.90
CA ILE A 148 17.75 7.82 3.32
C ILE A 148 18.08 9.30 3.06
N CYS A 149 17.19 10.05 2.42
CA CYS A 149 17.41 11.47 2.12
C CYS A 149 17.57 12.29 3.41
N ASN A 150 16.77 12.03 4.43
CA ASN A 150 16.91 12.71 5.72
C ASN A 150 18.23 12.37 6.43
N GLN A 151 18.76 11.15 6.28
CA GLN A 151 20.07 10.77 6.81
C GLN A 151 21.22 11.51 6.12
N ILE A 152 21.15 11.66 4.79
CA ILE A 152 22.15 12.41 4.03
C ILE A 152 22.19 13.87 4.50
N VAL A 153 21.01 14.51 4.63
CA VAL A 153 20.90 15.90 5.09
C VAL A 153 21.37 16.06 6.55
N LYS A 154 20.99 15.15 7.45
CA LYS A 154 21.35 15.22 8.88
C LYS A 154 22.79 14.84 9.19
N GLY A 155 23.37 13.90 8.42
CA GLY A 155 24.75 13.44 8.60
C GLY A 155 25.76 14.61 8.60
N ARG A 156 25.46 15.69 7.87
CA ARG A 156 26.27 16.90 7.81
C ARG A 156 26.15 17.82 9.04
N ALA A 157 24.97 17.94 9.65
CA ALA A 157 24.77 18.78 10.83
C ALA A 157 25.64 18.35 12.02
N SER A 158 26.01 17.06 12.11
CA SER A 158 26.98 16.57 13.10
C SER A 158 28.45 16.81 12.72
N VAL A 159 28.79 16.79 11.43
CA VAL A 159 30.19 16.96 10.97
C VAL A 159 30.64 18.42 11.03
N GLN A 160 29.76 19.39 10.73
CA GLN A 160 30.10 20.82 10.77
C GLN A 160 30.22 21.40 12.20
N GLY A 161 29.90 20.64 13.25
CA GLY A 161 29.99 21.07 14.65
C GLY A 161 31.37 20.87 15.31
N GLN A 162 32.34 20.26 14.64
CA GLN A 162 33.64 19.91 15.24
C GLN A 162 34.86 20.71 14.72
N ASP A 163 34.73 21.50 13.65
CA ASP A 163 35.83 22.27 13.06
C ASP A 163 36.04 23.67 13.68
N GLY A 164 35.61 23.88 14.93
CA GLY A 164 35.60 25.19 15.60
C GLY A 164 36.57 25.37 16.76
N LYS A 165 37.66 24.60 16.86
CA LYS A 165 38.63 24.76 17.96
C LYS A 165 40.08 24.48 17.56
N LEU A 166 40.65 25.36 16.74
CA LEU A 166 42.10 25.55 16.70
C LEU A 166 42.42 27.04 16.48
N GLY A 167 42.59 27.75 17.59
CA GLY A 167 42.98 29.16 17.62
C GLY A 167 44.06 29.35 18.68
N ASP A 168 45.29 29.41 18.20
CA ASP A 168 46.51 30.03 18.74
C ASP A 168 46.91 29.80 20.20
N THR A 169 47.97 29.01 20.37
CA THR A 169 49.04 29.36 21.29
C THR A 169 50.39 29.21 20.58
N SER A 170 50.93 30.33 20.08
CA SER A 170 52.37 30.48 19.88
C SER A 170 52.79 31.95 19.90
N SER A 171 53.19 32.37 21.11
CA SER A 171 54.40 33.11 21.45
C SER A 171 54.84 34.31 20.60
N HIS A 172 54.91 35.48 21.25
CA HIS A 172 56.04 36.40 21.10
C HIS A 172 56.35 37.12 22.44
N LEU A 173 57.59 36.87 22.89
CA LEU A 173 58.52 37.66 23.73
C LEU A 173 57.96 38.66 24.76
#